data_AF-A0A661HHN6-F1
#
_entry.id   AF-A0A661HHN6-F1
#
_cell.length_a   1.000
_cell.length_b   1.000
_cell.length_c   1.000
_cell.angle_alpha   90.00
_cell.angle_beta   90.00
_cell.angle_gamma   90.00
#
_symmetry.space_group_name_H-M   'P 1'
#
loop_
_entity.id
_entity.type
_entity.pdbx_description
1 polymer ?
#
loop_
_entity_poly.entity_id
_entity_poly.type
_entity_poly.pdbx_seq_one_letter_code
_entity_poly.pdbx_strand_id
1 'polypeptide(L)'
;MLLLAVIGVYYALKLHYIFAFNLVKNTSISEEKKQKIEKIKIYLFTFLKLLLWLGLLAMFVFGFKYLSEGQSLKALVMELWGQIAEGFWTSLLYTLVRIALLIVLSRYLLRKSYVFLDKQEQKTINKKVYNESNVKKVYLRIHNSIKFTVVLAIVYRITHFFAFLEDLSAVMLVFVLAFVVVAMSITIREIYLMRGSYAK
;
A
#
# COMPACT_ATOMS: atom_id res chain seq x y z
N MET A 1 16.54 -16.83 -5.02
CA MET A 1 15.63 -16.15 -4.07
C MET A 1 15.13 -14.80 -4.59
N LEU A 2 16.01 -13.85 -4.94
CA LEU A 2 15.60 -12.50 -5.38
C LEU A 2 14.69 -12.52 -6.63
N LEU A 3 14.98 -13.37 -7.63
CA LEU A 3 14.12 -13.51 -8.81
C LEU A 3 12.71 -14.04 -8.47
N LEU A 4 12.62 -15.06 -7.61
CA LEU A 4 11.34 -15.62 -7.14
C LEU A 4 10.55 -14.60 -6.32
N ALA A 5 11.22 -13.82 -5.47
CA ALA A 5 10.61 -12.73 -4.73
C ALA A 5 10.08 -11.64 -5.68
N VAL A 6 10.85 -11.24 -6.69
CA VAL A 6 10.42 -10.25 -7.69
C VAL A 6 9.26 -10.78 -8.54
N ILE A 7 9.29 -12.06 -8.94
CA ILE A 7 8.17 -12.71 -9.67
C ILE A 7 6.92 -12.75 -8.78
N GLY A 8 7.06 -13.15 -7.52
CA GLY A 8 5.97 -13.20 -6.54
C GLY A 8 5.36 -11.83 -6.30
N VAL A 9 6.20 -10.81 -6.08
CA VAL A 9 5.79 -9.41 -5.95
C VAL A 9 5.10 -8.91 -7.23
N TYR A 10 5.61 -9.24 -8.42
CA TYR A 10 5.00 -8.90 -9.70
C TYR A 10 3.59 -9.48 -9.84
N TYR A 11 3.41 -10.78 -9.54
CA TYR A 11 2.10 -11.42 -9.61
C TYR A 11 1.13 -10.90 -8.54
N ALA A 12 1.60 -10.68 -7.31
CA ALA A 12 0.80 -10.12 -6.23
C ALA A 12 0.33 -8.69 -6.54
N LEU A 13 1.22 -7.83 -7.06
CA LEU A 13 0.88 -6.48 -7.53
C LEU A 13 -0.11 -6.54 -8.69
N LYS A 14 0.07 -7.45 -9.64
CA LYS A 14 -0.86 -7.65 -10.77
C LYS A 14 -2.25 -8.08 -10.28
N LEU A 15 -2.33 -9.01 -9.34
CA LEU A 15 -3.58 -9.45 -8.71
C LEU A 15 -4.25 -8.32 -7.93
N HIS A 16 -3.49 -7.62 -7.08
CA HIS A 16 -3.99 -6.49 -6.31
C HIS A 16 -4.50 -5.37 -7.21
N TYR A 17 -3.83 -5.10 -8.33
CA TYR A 17 -4.27 -4.12 -9.31
C TYR A 17 -5.54 -4.56 -10.05
N ILE A 18 -5.64 -5.81 -10.51
CA ILE A 18 -6.88 -6.30 -11.14
C ILE A 18 -8.06 -6.11 -10.17
N PHE A 19 -7.84 -6.42 -8.89
CA PHE A 19 -8.84 -6.27 -7.85
C PHE A 19 -9.19 -4.81 -7.54
N ALA A 20 -8.18 -3.95 -7.37
CA ALA A 20 -8.35 -2.52 -7.10
C ALA A 20 -8.97 -1.77 -8.29
N PHE A 21 -8.63 -2.14 -9.53
CA PHE A 21 -9.17 -1.52 -10.74
C PHE A 21 -10.64 -1.93 -10.98
N ASN A 22 -11.01 -3.16 -10.64
CA ASN A 22 -12.42 -3.58 -10.67
C ASN A 22 -13.27 -2.78 -9.65
N LEU A 23 -12.69 -2.44 -8.49
CA LEU A 23 -13.32 -1.55 -7.52
C LEU A 23 -13.42 -0.10 -8.01
N VAL A 24 -12.38 0.41 -8.68
CA VAL A 24 -12.35 1.77 -9.23
C VAL A 24 -13.33 1.94 -10.40
N LYS A 25 -13.48 0.92 -11.26
CA LYS A 25 -14.42 0.96 -12.41
C LYS A 25 -15.88 1.13 -11.97
N ASN A 26 -16.22 0.68 -10.76
CA ASN A 26 -17.56 0.79 -10.16
C ASN A 26 -17.73 2.05 -9.29
N THR A 27 -16.78 2.99 -9.29
CA THR A 27 -16.87 4.24 -8.53
C THR A 27 -16.81 5.45 -9.46
N SER A 28 -17.57 6.50 -9.12
CA SER A 28 -17.73 7.75 -9.90
C SER A 28 -16.50 8.68 -9.83
N ILE A 29 -15.31 8.15 -10.09
CA ILE A 29 -14.06 8.92 -10.09
C ILE A 29 -13.90 9.63 -11.44
N SER A 30 -13.49 10.90 -11.42
CA SER A 30 -13.30 11.72 -12.63
C SER A 30 -12.25 11.13 -13.59
N GLU A 31 -12.50 11.25 -14.90
CA GLU A 31 -11.62 10.78 -15.98
C GLU A 31 -10.15 11.22 -15.82
N GLU A 32 -9.91 12.45 -15.35
CA GLU A 32 -8.56 12.97 -15.11
C GLU A 32 -7.78 12.17 -14.04
N LYS A 33 -8.47 11.73 -12.97
CA LYS A 33 -7.87 10.89 -11.93
C LYS A 33 -7.66 9.46 -12.41
N LYS A 34 -8.56 8.92 -13.26
CA LYS A 34 -8.36 7.61 -13.91
C LYS A 34 -7.10 7.62 -14.78
N GLN A 35 -6.89 8.66 -15.59
CA GLN A 35 -5.70 8.79 -16.44
C GLN A 35 -4.40 8.90 -15.62
N LYS A 36 -4.40 9.62 -14.49
CA LYS A 36 -3.23 9.68 -13.59
C LYS A 36 -2.89 8.33 -12.99
N ILE A 37 -3.89 7.55 -12.55
CA ILE A 37 -3.71 6.18 -12.04
C ILE A 37 -3.13 5.27 -13.12
N GLU A 38 -3.60 5.41 -14.36
CA GLU A 38 -3.15 4.60 -15.48
C GLU A 38 -1.70 4.90 -15.90
N LYS A 39 -1.27 6.16 -15.83
CA LYS A 39 0.14 6.53 -16.01
C LYS A 39 1.03 5.93 -14.92
N ILE A 40 0.63 6.02 -13.64
CA ILE A 40 1.39 5.44 -12.51
C ILE A 40 1.53 3.92 -12.68
N LYS A 41 0.47 3.24 -13.13
CA LYS A 41 0.49 1.80 -13.46
C LYS A 41 1.58 1.50 -14.50
N ILE A 42 1.59 2.23 -15.61
CA ILE A 42 2.56 1.99 -16.69
C ILE A 42 3.99 2.14 -16.15
N TYR A 43 4.28 3.21 -15.41
CA TYR A 43 5.60 3.41 -14.80
C TYR A 43 5.99 2.28 -13.83
N LEU A 44 5.10 1.92 -12.91
CA LEU A 44 5.36 0.87 -11.90
C LEU A 44 5.62 -0.49 -12.56
N PHE A 45 4.78 -0.90 -13.53
CA PHE A 45 4.95 -2.16 -14.24
C PHE A 45 6.17 -2.17 -15.16
N THR A 46 6.52 -1.03 -15.76
CA THR A 46 7.73 -0.89 -16.59
C THR A 46 8.98 -1.03 -15.72
N PHE A 47 9.01 -0.36 -14.57
CA PHE A 47 10.08 -0.50 -13.59
C PHE A 47 10.21 -1.95 -13.10
N LEU A 48 9.10 -2.60 -12.74
CA LEU A 48 9.10 -4.01 -12.33
C LEU A 48 9.61 -4.95 -13.43
N LYS A 49 9.24 -4.69 -14.70
CA LYS A 49 9.74 -5.45 -15.86
C LYS A 49 11.25 -5.28 -16.05
N LEU A 50 11.76 -4.05 -15.93
CA LEU A 50 13.20 -3.77 -15.97
C LEU A 50 13.95 -4.52 -14.86
N LEU A 51 13.40 -4.50 -13.65
CA LEU A 51 13.98 -5.19 -12.50
C LEU A 51 13.97 -6.73 -12.68
N LEU A 52 12.91 -7.27 -13.28
CA LEU A 52 12.82 -8.67 -13.73
C LEU A 52 13.88 -9.01 -14.76
N TRP A 53 14.06 -8.15 -15.76
CA TRP A 53 15.08 -8.32 -16.80
C TRP A 53 16.49 -8.32 -16.21
N LEU A 54 16.80 -7.37 -15.32
CA LEU A 54 18.08 -7.32 -14.62
C LEU A 54 18.31 -8.56 -13.76
N GLY A 55 17.27 -9.02 -13.04
CA GLY A 55 17.35 -10.26 -12.26
C GLY A 55 17.58 -11.50 -13.13
N LEU A 56 16.91 -11.58 -14.29
CA LEU A 56 17.09 -12.66 -15.26
C LEU A 56 18.51 -12.67 -15.83
N LEU A 57 19.03 -11.50 -16.18
CA LEU A 57 20.37 -11.34 -16.73
C LEU A 57 21.44 -11.71 -15.68
N ALA A 58 21.25 -11.30 -14.42
CA ALA A 58 22.11 -11.71 -13.31
C ALA A 58 22.06 -13.23 -13.07
N MET A 59 20.87 -13.84 -13.09
CA MET A 59 20.70 -15.30 -12.99
C MET A 59 21.37 -16.04 -14.15
N PHE A 60 21.28 -15.49 -15.37
CA PHE A 60 21.89 -16.07 -16.56
C PHE A 60 23.42 -16.03 -16.47
N VAL A 61 24.01 -14.88 -16.11
CA VAL A 61 25.46 -14.74 -15.90
C VAL A 61 25.95 -15.66 -14.78
N PHE A 62 25.22 -15.74 -13.67
CA PHE A 62 25.55 -16.62 -12.56
C PHE A 62 25.49 -18.09 -12.96
N GLY A 63 24.40 -18.53 -13.61
CA GLY A 63 24.24 -19.90 -14.08
C GLY A 63 25.28 -20.28 -15.14
N PHE A 64 25.64 -19.37 -16.04
CA PHE A 64 26.68 -19.59 -17.04
C PHE A 64 28.06 -19.76 -16.40
N LYS A 65 28.42 -18.89 -15.43
CA LYS A 65 29.68 -19.00 -14.68
C LYS A 65 29.75 -20.34 -13.94
N TYR A 66 28.67 -20.71 -13.26
CA TYR A 66 28.59 -21.92 -12.46
C TYR A 66 28.66 -23.21 -13.30
N LEU A 67 28.06 -23.20 -14.50
CA LEU A 67 28.21 -24.28 -15.48
C LEU A 67 29.61 -24.32 -16.10
N SER A 68 30.25 -23.17 -16.33
CA SER A 68 31.62 -23.08 -16.84
C SER A 68 32.67 -23.61 -15.86
N GLU A 69 32.35 -23.61 -14.55
CA GLU A 69 33.15 -24.22 -13.48
C GLU A 69 32.90 -25.75 -13.37
N GLY A 70 32.14 -26.35 -14.29
CA GLY A 70 31.92 -27.80 -14.38
C GLY A 70 30.84 -28.34 -13.44
N GLN A 71 30.11 -27.47 -12.73
CA GLN A 71 29.07 -27.89 -11.80
C GLN A 71 27.71 -28.07 -12.50
N SER A 72 26.95 -29.09 -12.09
CA SER A 72 25.63 -29.36 -12.68
C SER A 72 24.57 -28.37 -12.20
N LEU A 73 23.61 -28.04 -13.08
CA LEU A 73 22.41 -27.25 -12.73
C LEU A 73 21.63 -27.84 -11.54
N LYS A 74 21.65 -29.17 -11.38
CA LYS A 74 21.03 -29.85 -10.24
C LYS A 74 21.73 -29.49 -8.91
N ALA A 75 23.06 -29.43 -8.92
CA ALA A 75 23.83 -29.02 -7.75
C ALA A 75 23.55 -27.57 -7.37
N LEU A 76 23.52 -26.66 -8.36
CA LEU A 76 23.14 -25.24 -8.17
C LEU A 76 21.77 -25.10 -7.50
N VAL A 77 20.75 -25.82 -7.99
CA VAL A 77 19.39 -25.76 -7.42
C VAL A 77 19.36 -26.28 -6.00
N MET A 78 20.05 -27.40 -5.72
CA MET A 78 20.11 -27.98 -4.38
C MET A 78 20.92 -27.11 -3.40
N GLU A 79 21.98 -26.46 -3.85
CA GLU A 79 22.75 -25.52 -3.02
C GLU A 79 21.93 -24.29 -2.67
N LEU A 80 21.24 -23.69 -3.66
CA LEU A 80 20.33 -22.57 -3.43
C LEU A 80 19.13 -22.96 -2.56
N TRP A 81 18.68 -24.21 -2.63
CA TRP A 81 17.63 -24.75 -1.77
C TRP A 81 18.13 -24.97 -0.34
N GLY A 82 19.36 -25.47 -0.18
CA GLY A 82 20.01 -25.64 1.12
C GLY A 82 20.36 -24.33 1.82
N GLN A 83 20.49 -23.23 1.07
CA GLN A 83 20.64 -21.88 1.61
C GLN A 83 19.32 -21.27 2.13
N ILE A 84 18.17 -21.91 1.88
CA ILE A 84 16.90 -21.47 2.47
C ILE A 84 16.93 -21.86 3.95
N ALA A 85 16.93 -20.86 4.83
CA ALA A 85 16.90 -21.09 6.27
C ALA A 85 15.74 -22.00 6.68
N GLU A 86 16.01 -22.94 7.59
CA GLU A 86 14.98 -23.78 8.18
C GLU A 86 13.87 -22.91 8.79
N GLY A 87 12.61 -23.26 8.49
CA GLY A 87 11.45 -22.49 8.95
C GLY A 87 11.10 -21.26 8.09
N PHE A 88 11.79 -20.99 6.98
CA PHE A 88 11.43 -19.92 6.05
C PHE A 88 9.97 -20.01 5.59
N TRP A 89 9.52 -21.20 5.16
CA TRP A 89 8.16 -21.40 4.63
C TRP A 89 7.07 -21.25 5.68
N THR A 90 7.30 -21.74 6.91
CA THR A 90 6.36 -21.60 8.02
C THR A 90 6.29 -20.13 8.47
N SER A 91 7.43 -19.45 8.58
CA SER A 91 7.50 -18.01 8.86
C SER A 91 6.74 -17.20 7.80
N LEU A 92 6.96 -17.50 6.51
CA LEU A 92 6.26 -16.86 5.40
C LEU A 92 4.73 -17.07 5.50
N LEU A 93 4.28 -18.30 5.77
CA LEU A 93 2.85 -18.62 5.92
C LEU A 93 2.20 -17.86 7.07
N TYR A 94 2.79 -17.91 8.26
CA TYR A 94 2.29 -17.17 9.44
C TYR A 94 2.15 -15.68 9.16
N THR A 95 3.08 -15.13 8.39
CA THR A 95 3.03 -13.73 8.00
C THR A 95 1.92 -13.45 7.02
N LEU A 96 1.75 -14.26 5.98
CA LEU A 96 0.65 -14.08 5.03
C LEU A 96 -0.70 -14.10 5.77
N VAL A 97 -0.86 -14.99 6.76
CA VAL A 97 -2.02 -15.02 7.66
C VAL A 97 -2.16 -13.73 8.47
N ARG A 98 -1.07 -13.23 9.07
CA ARG A 98 -1.07 -11.96 9.82
C ARG A 98 -1.43 -10.75 8.95
N ILE A 99 -0.90 -10.67 7.73
CA ILE A 99 -1.22 -9.61 6.76
C ILE A 99 -2.70 -9.69 6.37
N ALA A 100 -3.20 -10.88 6.07
CA ALA A 100 -4.62 -11.09 5.74
C ALA A 100 -5.53 -10.65 6.89
N LEU A 101 -5.22 -11.05 8.13
CA LEU A 101 -5.93 -10.61 9.33
C LEU A 101 -5.89 -9.09 9.50
N LEU A 102 -4.73 -8.46 9.29
CA LEU A 102 -4.57 -7.01 9.34
C LEU A 102 -5.49 -6.32 8.32
N ILE A 103 -5.50 -6.79 7.08
CA ILE A 103 -6.36 -6.23 6.03
C ILE A 103 -7.85 -6.34 6.41
N VAL A 104 -8.27 -7.49 6.94
CA VAL A 104 -9.66 -7.73 7.38
C VAL A 104 -10.02 -6.80 8.55
N LEU A 105 -9.16 -6.71 9.57
CA LEU A 105 -9.36 -5.82 10.71
C LEU A 105 -9.39 -4.35 10.30
N SER A 106 -8.45 -3.92 9.45
CA SER A 106 -8.42 -2.57 8.90
C SER A 106 -9.71 -2.23 8.15
N ARG A 107 -10.25 -3.16 7.38
CA ARG A 107 -11.53 -2.97 6.68
C ARG A 107 -12.71 -2.82 7.63
N TYR A 108 -12.73 -3.63 8.71
CA TYR A 108 -13.74 -3.53 9.75
C TYR A 108 -13.66 -2.18 10.49
N LEU A 109 -12.46 -1.76 10.89
CA LEU A 109 -12.23 -0.48 11.56
C LEU A 109 -12.60 0.70 10.66
N LEU A 110 -12.19 0.69 9.38
CA LEU A 110 -12.58 1.72 8.41
C LEU A 110 -14.10 1.86 8.31
N ARG A 111 -14.83 0.74 8.20
CA ARG A 111 -16.29 0.76 8.16
C ARG A 111 -16.89 1.40 9.41
N LYS A 112 -16.38 1.06 10.60
CA LYS A 112 -16.83 1.65 11.87
C LYS A 112 -16.52 3.14 11.95
N SER A 113 -15.30 3.56 11.56
CA SER A 113 -14.89 4.95 11.54
C SER A 113 -15.74 5.80 10.58
N TYR A 114 -16.08 5.27 9.40
CA TYR A 114 -16.93 5.96 8.44
C TYR A 114 -18.35 6.15 8.96
N VAL A 115 -18.98 5.10 9.51
CA VAL A 115 -20.31 5.21 10.13
C VAL A 115 -20.31 6.22 11.29
N PHE A 116 -19.23 6.27 12.07
CA PHE A 116 -19.09 7.27 13.12
C PHE A 116 -18.97 8.69 12.57
N LEU A 117 -18.15 8.89 11.53
CA LEU A 117 -17.97 10.19 10.89
C LEU A 117 -19.26 10.70 10.25
N ASP A 118 -19.97 9.86 9.52
CA ASP A 118 -21.24 10.22 8.87
C ASP A 118 -22.28 10.68 9.91
N LYS A 119 -22.33 10.00 11.07
CA LYS A 119 -23.18 10.41 12.20
C LYS A 119 -22.78 11.77 12.77
N GLN A 120 -21.49 12.07 12.86
CA GLN A 120 -21.00 13.35 13.39
C GLN A 120 -21.20 14.49 12.37
N GLU A 121 -21.02 14.20 11.09
CA GLU A 121 -21.31 15.13 9.99
C GLU A 121 -22.77 15.56 10.05
N GLN A 122 -23.70 14.60 10.09
CA GLN A 122 -25.13 14.91 10.16
C GLN A 122 -25.50 15.67 11.44
N LYS A 123 -24.92 15.31 12.59
CA LYS A 123 -25.11 16.09 13.82
C LYS A 123 -24.63 17.53 13.68
N THR A 124 -23.54 17.77 12.95
CA THR A 124 -22.97 19.10 12.75
C THR A 124 -23.81 19.92 11.77
N ILE A 125 -24.29 19.30 10.69
CA ILE A 125 -25.21 19.92 9.72
C ILE A 125 -26.54 20.28 10.39
N ASN A 126 -27.11 19.37 11.18
CA ASN A 126 -28.39 19.57 11.87
C ASN A 126 -28.38 20.73 12.87
N LYS A 127 -27.21 21.09 13.42
CA LYS A 127 -27.07 22.25 14.29
C LYS A 127 -27.27 23.59 13.55
N LYS A 128 -27.17 23.62 12.21
CA LYS A 128 -27.30 24.81 11.35
C LYS A 128 -26.41 26.01 11.73
N VAL A 129 -25.40 25.81 12.57
CA VAL A 129 -24.47 26.87 13.02
C VAL A 129 -23.45 27.22 11.93
N TYR A 130 -23.05 26.21 11.13
CA TYR A 130 -22.01 26.32 10.13
C TYR A 130 -22.57 26.11 8.72
N ASN A 131 -21.91 26.69 7.73
CA ASN A 131 -22.24 26.44 6.33
C ASN A 131 -22.06 24.95 5.98
N GLU A 132 -23.14 24.32 5.49
CA GLU A 132 -23.17 22.89 5.17
C GLU A 132 -22.08 22.47 4.17
N SER A 133 -21.76 23.32 3.19
CA SER A 133 -20.71 23.07 2.20
C SER A 133 -19.33 22.98 2.85
N ASN A 134 -19.06 23.84 3.84
CA ASN A 134 -17.79 23.81 4.58
C ASN A 134 -17.71 22.56 5.47
N VAL A 135 -18.81 22.21 6.16
CA VAL A 135 -18.88 20.98 6.97
C VAL A 135 -18.59 19.76 6.11
N LYS A 136 -19.29 19.60 4.96
CA LYS A 136 -19.07 18.50 4.00
C LYS A 136 -17.62 18.42 3.53
N LYS A 137 -16.98 19.55 3.22
CA LYS A 137 -15.56 19.58 2.79
C LYS A 137 -14.61 19.07 3.87
N VAL A 138 -14.80 19.48 5.13
CA VAL A 138 -13.97 19.03 6.26
C VAL A 138 -14.13 17.54 6.49
N TYR A 139 -15.36 17.03 6.55
CA TYR A 139 -15.62 15.61 6.76
C TYR A 139 -15.11 14.75 5.59
N LEU A 140 -15.26 15.20 4.34
CA LEU A 140 -14.68 14.53 3.17
C LEU A 140 -13.16 14.42 3.27
N ARG A 141 -12.49 15.48 3.76
CA ARG A 141 -11.03 15.44 3.94
C ARG A 141 -10.62 14.50 5.06
N ILE A 142 -11.31 14.52 6.20
CA ILE A 142 -11.07 13.56 7.30
C ILE A 142 -11.24 12.12 6.80
N HIS A 143 -12.31 11.85 6.03
CA HIS A 143 -12.58 10.54 5.46
C HIS A 143 -11.44 10.05 4.55
N ASN A 144 -10.94 10.94 3.68
CA ASN A 144 -9.79 10.66 2.83
C ASN A 144 -8.50 10.46 3.63
N SER A 145 -8.22 11.30 4.62
CA SER A 145 -7.05 11.17 5.49
C SER A 145 -7.03 9.81 6.20
N ILE A 146 -8.16 9.37 6.77
CA ILE A 146 -8.26 8.04 7.40
C ILE A 146 -7.99 6.93 6.38
N LYS A 147 -8.57 7.02 5.17
CA LYS A 147 -8.36 6.04 4.11
C LYS A 147 -6.88 5.92 3.76
N PHE A 148 -6.21 7.04 3.53
CA PHE A 148 -4.80 7.07 3.14
C PHE A 148 -3.89 6.60 4.28
N THR A 149 -4.14 7.01 5.53
CA THR A 149 -3.35 6.54 6.69
C THR A 149 -3.43 5.01 6.83
N VAL A 150 -4.62 4.43 6.69
CA VAL A 150 -4.78 2.97 6.79
C VAL A 150 -4.04 2.24 5.66
N VAL A 151 -4.15 2.73 4.42
CA VAL A 151 -3.40 2.15 3.30
C VAL A 151 -1.90 2.25 3.54
N LEU A 152 -1.40 3.42 3.95
CA LEU A 152 0.03 3.64 4.18
C LEU A 152 0.56 2.76 5.33
N ALA A 153 -0.23 2.58 6.39
CA ALA A 153 0.11 1.69 7.50
C ALA A 153 0.16 0.21 7.08
N ILE A 154 -0.75 -0.24 6.21
CA ILE A 154 -0.71 -1.60 5.63
C ILE A 154 0.55 -1.78 4.79
N VAL A 155 0.87 -0.81 3.91
CA VAL A 155 2.09 -0.86 3.08
C VAL A 155 3.34 -0.91 3.95
N TYR A 156 3.44 -0.04 4.97
CA TYR A 156 4.53 -0.05 5.94
C TYR A 156 4.68 -1.42 6.63
N ARG A 157 3.57 -2.02 7.09
CA ARG A 157 3.62 -3.34 7.74
C ARG A 157 4.07 -4.45 6.80
N ILE A 158 3.70 -4.39 5.52
CA ILE A 158 4.18 -5.33 4.51
C ILE A 158 5.69 -5.13 4.27
N THR A 159 6.16 -3.89 4.14
CA THR A 159 7.59 -3.62 3.93
C THR A 159 8.45 -3.98 5.14
N HIS A 160 7.97 -3.71 6.36
CA HIS A 160 8.69 -4.03 7.60
C HIS A 160 8.91 -5.52 7.81
N PHE A 161 8.07 -6.36 7.21
CA PHE A 161 8.18 -7.79 7.38
C PHE A 161 9.39 -8.40 6.67
N PHE A 162 9.76 -7.87 5.51
CA PHE A 162 10.87 -8.41 4.76
C PHE A 162 12.18 -7.83 5.31
N ALA A 163 13.03 -8.67 5.89
CA ALA A 163 14.32 -8.24 6.44
C ALA A 163 15.18 -7.49 5.39
N PHE A 164 15.10 -7.88 4.11
CA PHE A 164 15.78 -7.17 3.02
C PHE A 164 15.17 -5.79 2.67
N LEU A 165 14.03 -5.42 3.27
CA LEU A 165 13.37 -4.12 3.13
C LEU A 165 13.41 -3.31 4.43
N GLU A 166 14.24 -3.67 5.41
CA GLU A 166 14.30 -2.99 6.71
C GLU A 166 14.52 -1.47 6.58
N ASP A 167 15.49 -1.07 5.75
CA ASP A 167 15.77 0.35 5.45
C ASP A 167 14.57 1.04 4.78
N LEU A 168 13.96 0.39 3.80
CA LEU A 168 12.77 0.90 3.10
C LEU A 168 11.60 1.04 4.09
N SER A 169 11.46 0.10 5.01
CA SER A 169 10.45 0.11 6.07
C SER A 169 10.63 1.30 7.02
N ALA A 170 11.85 1.59 7.44
CA ALA A 170 12.14 2.75 8.28
C ALA A 170 11.74 4.06 7.57
N VAL A 171 12.09 4.19 6.29
CA VAL A 171 11.68 5.33 5.45
C VAL A 171 10.16 5.41 5.32
N MET A 172 9.48 4.27 5.10
CA MET A 172 8.02 4.22 5.05
C MET A 172 7.36 4.64 6.37
N LEU A 173 7.95 4.30 7.52
CA LEU A 173 7.45 4.75 8.84
C LEU A 173 7.51 6.28 8.96
N VAL A 174 8.63 6.89 8.55
CA VAL A 174 8.78 8.35 8.55
C VAL A 174 7.72 8.99 7.66
N PHE A 175 7.43 8.43 6.49
CA PHE A 175 6.36 8.93 5.63
C PHE A 175 4.97 8.79 6.25
N VAL A 176 4.67 7.69 6.95
CA VAL A 176 3.42 7.52 7.70
C VAL A 176 3.27 8.60 8.77
N LEU A 177 4.31 8.83 9.56
CA LEU A 177 4.29 9.86 10.60
C LEU A 177 4.13 11.26 10.01
N ALA A 178 4.91 11.59 8.98
CA ALA A 178 4.82 12.87 8.29
C ALA A 178 3.43 13.11 7.69
N PHE A 179 2.85 12.09 7.03
CA PHE A 179 1.49 12.16 6.48
C PHE A 179 0.47 12.45 7.58
N VAL A 180 0.56 11.75 8.71
CA VAL A 180 -0.35 11.92 9.84
C VAL A 180 -0.24 13.34 10.43
N VAL A 181 0.97 13.86 10.63
CA VAL A 181 1.19 15.23 11.14
C VAL A 181 0.62 16.28 10.19
N VAL A 182 0.89 16.15 8.90
CA VAL A 182 0.40 17.09 7.87
C VAL A 182 -1.13 17.02 7.76
N ALA A 183 -1.70 15.81 7.71
CA ALA A 183 -3.14 15.61 7.63
C ALA A 183 -3.86 16.18 8.85
N MET A 184 -3.32 16.00 10.07
CA MET A 184 -3.86 16.61 11.29
C MET A 184 -3.79 18.13 11.24
N SER A 185 -2.63 18.69 10.88
CA SER A 185 -2.44 20.15 10.79
C SER A 185 -3.44 20.80 9.83
N ILE A 186 -3.62 20.20 8.65
CA ILE A 186 -4.60 20.67 7.66
C ILE A 186 -6.02 20.57 8.21
N THR A 187 -6.37 19.44 8.85
CA THR A 187 -7.71 19.22 9.41
C THR A 187 -8.02 20.23 10.51
N ILE A 188 -7.08 20.49 11.42
CA ILE A 188 -7.23 21.48 12.49
C ILE A 188 -7.44 22.88 11.92
N ARG A 189 -6.64 23.26 10.91
CA ARG A 189 -6.77 24.55 10.23
C ARG A 189 -8.17 24.72 9.62
N GLU A 190 -8.70 23.68 8.97
CA GLU A 190 -10.03 23.76 8.36
C GLU A 190 -11.16 23.76 9.38
N ILE A 191 -11.02 23.04 10.49
CA ILE A 191 -11.96 23.14 11.62
C ILE A 191 -11.99 24.56 12.16
N TYR A 192 -10.84 25.22 12.27
CA TYR A 192 -10.76 26.62 12.69
C TYR A 192 -11.45 27.57 11.70
N LEU A 193 -11.22 27.38 10.40
CA LEU A 193 -11.89 28.14 9.35
C LEU A 193 -13.41 27.92 9.34
N MET A 194 -13.86 26.69 9.54
CA MET A 194 -15.28 26.34 9.67
C MET A 194 -15.92 27.04 10.87
N ARG A 195 -15.21 27.12 12.01
CA ARG A 195 -15.68 27.86 13.20
C ARG A 195 -15.84 29.35 12.94
N GLY A 196 -15.02 29.94 12.07
CA GLY A 196 -15.14 31.33 11.65
C GLY A 196 -16.26 31.57 10.62
N SER A 197 -16.72 30.53 9.90
CA SER A 197 -17.83 30.64 8.94
C SER A 197 -19.18 30.35 9.62
N TYR A 198 -19.76 31.37 10.24
CA TYR A 198 -21.16 31.30 10.68
C TYR A 198 -22.09 31.22 9.47
N ALA A 199 -23.21 30.50 9.61
CA ALA A 199 -24.29 30.52 8.64
C ALA A 199 -24.84 31.97 8.53
N LYS A 200 -24.76 32.55 7.34
CA LYS A 200 -25.54 33.76 6.98
C LYS A 200 -26.97 33.34 6.66
#